data_AF-A0A1Q3WR78-F1
#
_entry.id   AF-A0A1Q3WR78-F1
#
_cell.length_a   1.000
_cell.length_b   1.000
_cell.length_c   1.000
_cell.angle_alpha   90.00
_cell.angle_beta   90.00
_cell.angle_gamma   90.00
#
_symmetry.space_group_name_H-M   'P 1'
#
loop_
_entity.id
_entity.type
_entity.pdbx_description
1 polymer ?
#
loop_
_entity_poly.entity_id
_entity_poly.type
_entity_poly.pdbx_seq_one_letter_code
_entity_poly.pdbx_strand_id
1 'polypeptide(L)'
;MRHPIEKYNQQQEATLASLPEAEREWTARMFRIGNATYSYYNKVKELTVFEQPDNQSVASSEDLLDWLERQLAGQAESRSARELLQIYFEEYLDGLPHEGLRRAEQAGGLDKAKKSFPFRRYVLERHDIGMDEFLRMNLSAEDYTFYLASSNPTTEGHEPDQ
;
A
#
# COMPACT_ATOMS: atom_id res chain seq x y z
N MET A 1 1.32 1.54 -15.40
CA MET A 1 0.61 2.27 -14.34
C MET A 1 1.00 3.76 -14.35
N ARG A 2 0.03 4.68 -14.27
CA ARG A 2 0.28 6.12 -14.09
C ARG A 2 0.56 6.44 -12.62
N HIS A 3 1.24 7.54 -12.37
CA HIS A 3 1.46 8.06 -11.02
C HIS A 3 0.13 8.67 -10.48
N PRO A 4 -0.19 8.52 -9.18
CA PRO A 4 -1.43 9.09 -8.61
C PRO A 4 -1.45 10.63 -8.59
N ILE A 5 -0.29 11.28 -8.47
CA ILE A 5 -0.15 12.74 -8.55
C ILE A 5 0.15 13.17 -10.00
N GLU A 6 -0.74 13.98 -10.58
CA GLU A 6 -0.73 14.33 -12.02
C GLU A 6 0.51 15.09 -12.48
N LYS A 7 1.09 15.93 -11.61
CA LYS A 7 2.35 16.65 -11.90
C LYS A 7 3.46 15.70 -12.36
N TYR A 8 3.56 14.51 -11.78
CA TYR A 8 4.59 13.54 -12.18
C TYR A 8 4.25 12.85 -13.50
N ASN A 9 2.98 12.64 -13.83
CA ASN A 9 2.61 12.11 -15.15
C ASN A 9 3.05 13.06 -16.27
N GLN A 10 2.81 14.37 -16.11
CA GLN A 10 3.23 15.38 -17.08
C GLN A 10 4.77 15.42 -17.26
N GLN A 11 5.52 15.28 -16.16
CA GLN A 11 6.99 15.21 -16.21
C GLN A 11 7.49 13.93 -16.88
N GLN A 12 6.85 12.78 -16.61
CA GLN A 12 7.16 11.50 -17.24
C GLN A 12 6.92 11.56 -18.75
N GLU A 13 5.78 12.11 -19.18
CA GLU A 13 5.44 12.31 -20.60
C GLU A 13 6.47 13.23 -21.30
N ALA A 14 6.82 14.35 -20.68
CA ALA A 14 7.82 15.27 -21.23
C ALA A 14 9.21 14.61 -21.33
N THR A 15 9.59 13.78 -20.34
CA THR A 15 10.84 13.01 -20.37
C THR A 15 10.83 11.99 -21.50
N LEU A 16 9.76 11.23 -21.67
CA LEU A 16 9.66 10.23 -22.74
C LEU A 16 9.69 10.88 -24.13
N ALA A 17 9.11 12.08 -24.28
CA ALA A 17 9.12 12.82 -25.54
C ALA A 17 10.52 13.31 -25.93
N SER A 18 11.39 13.61 -24.95
CA SER A 18 12.75 14.11 -25.21
C SER A 18 13.79 13.01 -25.41
N LEU A 19 13.49 11.76 -25.02
CA LEU A 19 14.43 10.65 -25.11
C LEU A 19 14.56 10.08 -26.54
N PRO A 20 15.74 9.51 -26.88
CA PRO A 20 15.92 8.68 -28.07
C PRO A 20 14.97 7.48 -28.05
N GLU A 21 14.48 7.06 -29.23
CA GLU A 21 13.50 5.97 -29.35
C GLU A 21 13.95 4.68 -28.64
N ALA A 22 15.25 4.34 -28.74
CA ALA A 22 15.83 3.15 -28.12
C ALA A 22 15.73 3.14 -26.58
N GLU A 23 15.65 4.31 -25.93
CA GLU A 23 15.61 4.43 -24.47
C GLU A 23 14.17 4.57 -23.95
N ARG A 24 13.22 4.99 -24.80
CA ARG A 24 11.85 5.32 -24.38
C ARG A 24 11.13 4.18 -23.69
N GLU A 25 11.17 2.97 -24.24
CA GLU A 25 10.43 1.84 -23.66
C GLU A 25 11.01 1.41 -22.32
N TRP A 26 12.34 1.36 -22.21
CA TRP A 26 13.00 1.05 -20.94
C TRP A 26 12.64 2.08 -19.86
N THR A 27 12.71 3.38 -20.18
CA THR A 27 12.33 4.44 -19.23
C THR A 27 10.83 4.39 -18.89
N ALA A 28 9.96 4.14 -19.87
CA ALA A 28 8.53 4.03 -19.64
C ALA A 28 8.21 2.86 -18.70
N ARG A 29 8.86 1.71 -18.87
CA ARG A 29 8.75 0.57 -17.95
C ARG A 29 9.20 0.95 -16.53
N MET A 30 10.34 1.60 -16.39
CA MET A 30 10.83 2.04 -15.08
C MET A 30 9.85 3.00 -14.40
N PHE A 31 9.21 3.91 -15.14
CA PHE A 31 8.13 4.74 -14.60
C PHE A 31 6.92 3.92 -14.16
N ARG A 32 6.46 2.95 -14.96
CA ARG A 32 5.29 2.13 -14.59
C ARG A 32 5.55 1.32 -13.32
N ILE A 33 6.72 0.69 -13.20
CA ILE A 33 7.15 -0.06 -12.01
C ILE A 33 7.32 0.88 -10.82
N GLY A 34 8.03 1.99 -10.98
CA GLY A 34 8.24 2.98 -9.93
C GLY A 34 6.93 3.59 -9.42
N ASN A 35 5.99 3.88 -10.31
CA ASN A 35 4.65 4.36 -9.96
C ASN A 35 3.87 3.32 -9.16
N ALA A 36 3.93 2.05 -9.52
CA ALA A 36 3.26 0.97 -8.79
C ALA A 36 3.85 0.79 -7.38
N THR A 37 5.18 0.77 -7.28
CA THR A 37 5.88 0.70 -5.98
C THR A 37 5.57 1.92 -5.12
N TYR A 38 5.56 3.12 -5.71
CA TYR A 38 5.14 4.35 -5.02
C TYR A 38 3.71 4.20 -4.48
N SER A 39 2.78 3.75 -5.32
CA SER A 39 1.40 3.54 -4.90
C SER A 39 1.28 2.53 -3.77
N TYR A 40 2.03 1.42 -3.78
CA TYR A 40 2.03 0.45 -2.69
C TYR A 40 2.45 1.09 -1.35
N TYR A 41 3.62 1.75 -1.32
CA TYR A 41 4.13 2.36 -0.08
C TYR A 41 3.30 3.55 0.38
N ASN A 42 2.67 4.28 -0.54
CA ASN A 42 1.80 5.39 -0.19
C ASN A 42 0.35 4.98 -0.02
N LYS A 43 -0.08 3.73 -0.30
CA LYS A 43 -1.41 3.22 0.06
C LYS A 43 -1.63 3.27 1.57
N VAL A 44 -0.59 2.93 2.34
CA VAL A 44 -0.56 3.11 3.79
C VAL A 44 -0.64 4.59 4.17
N LYS A 45 -0.08 5.48 3.34
CA LYS A 45 -0.13 6.93 3.56
C LYS A 45 -1.42 7.63 3.09
N GLU A 46 -2.13 7.10 2.10
CA GLU A 46 -3.48 7.58 1.75
C GLU A 46 -4.48 7.24 2.85
N LEU A 47 -4.22 6.17 3.60
CA LEU A 47 -4.87 5.88 4.89
C LEU A 47 -4.27 6.66 6.06
N THR A 48 -3.13 7.33 5.87
CA THR A 48 -2.62 8.26 6.86
C THR A 48 -3.38 9.56 6.80
N VAL A 49 -4.36 9.60 7.69
CA VAL A 49 -4.63 10.70 8.61
C VAL A 49 -3.31 11.24 9.18
N PHE A 50 -2.57 11.97 8.36
CA PHE A 50 -1.61 12.94 8.82
C PHE A 50 -2.16 14.30 8.40
N GLU A 51 -2.70 15.04 9.35
CA GLU A 51 -2.64 16.49 9.26
C GLU A 51 -1.16 16.85 9.11
N GLN A 52 -0.75 17.15 7.88
CA GLN A 52 0.26 18.18 7.72
C GLN A 52 -0.48 19.49 7.93
N PRO A 53 -0.09 20.34 8.89
CA PRO A 53 -0.78 21.60 9.13
C PRO A 53 -0.73 22.54 7.91
N ASP A 54 0.16 22.28 6.95
CA ASP A 54 0.36 23.13 5.79
C ASP A 54 0.49 22.32 4.48
N ASN A 55 -0.61 21.80 3.93
CA ASN A 55 -0.82 21.85 2.47
C ASN A 55 -2.26 21.54 2.06
N GLN A 56 -2.72 22.24 1.04
CA GLN A 56 -4.11 22.33 0.62
C GLN A 56 -4.72 20.97 0.18
N SER A 57 -5.85 20.63 0.81
CA SER A 57 -7.01 19.91 0.25
C SER A 57 -6.73 18.76 -0.74
N VAL A 58 -6.66 17.51 -0.27
CA VAL A 58 -7.16 16.35 -1.02
C VAL A 58 -7.72 15.28 -0.07
N ALA A 59 -9.01 14.99 -0.25
CA ALA A 59 -9.77 13.78 0.11
C ALA A 59 -9.90 13.35 1.58
N SER A 60 -11.18 13.27 2.00
CA SER A 60 -11.72 12.67 3.21
C SER A 60 -10.85 11.61 3.88
N SER A 61 -10.62 11.75 5.20
CA SER A 61 -10.31 10.63 6.10
C SER A 61 -11.38 9.55 5.91
N GLU A 62 -11.16 8.59 5.02
CA GLU A 62 -12.02 7.43 4.83
C GLU A 62 -12.24 6.75 6.18
N ASP A 63 -13.49 6.48 6.53
CA ASP A 63 -13.80 5.73 7.75
C ASP A 63 -13.25 4.30 7.59
N LEU A 64 -12.60 3.78 8.62
CA LEU A 64 -11.96 2.46 8.57
C LEU A 64 -12.98 1.35 8.23
N LEU A 65 -14.24 1.54 8.62
CA LEU A 65 -15.32 0.62 8.29
C LEU A 65 -15.64 0.65 6.79
N ASP A 66 -15.79 1.85 6.20
CA ASP A 66 -16.08 2.03 4.78
C ASP A 66 -14.95 1.43 3.90
N TRP A 67 -13.70 1.63 4.32
CA TRP A 67 -12.55 1.03 3.66
C TRP A 67 -12.60 -0.50 3.69
N LEU A 68 -12.91 -1.07 4.86
CA LEU A 68 -12.99 -2.52 5.05
C LEU A 68 -14.16 -3.12 4.27
N GLU A 69 -15.31 -2.45 4.21
CA GLU A 69 -16.44 -2.86 3.37
C GLU A 69 -16.06 -2.95 1.89
N ARG A 70 -15.28 -1.99 1.39
CA ARG A 70 -14.79 -2.01 0.00
C ARG A 70 -13.81 -3.15 -0.26
N GLN A 71 -12.93 -3.46 0.69
CA GLN A 71 -12.02 -4.61 0.56
C GLN A 71 -12.80 -5.92 0.52
N LEU A 72 -13.83 -6.06 1.35
CA LEU A 72 -14.65 -7.27 1.44
C LEU A 72 -15.65 -7.42 0.29
N ALA A 73 -16.02 -6.35 -0.41
CA ALA A 73 -16.96 -6.39 -1.52
C ALA A 73 -16.54 -7.35 -2.67
N GLY A 74 -15.25 -7.70 -2.74
CA GLY A 74 -14.71 -8.70 -3.68
C GLY A 74 -14.45 -10.09 -3.09
N GLN A 75 -14.66 -10.28 -1.78
CA GLN A 75 -14.37 -11.52 -1.07
C GLN A 75 -15.67 -12.21 -0.63
N ALA A 76 -15.73 -13.54 -0.76
CA ALA A 76 -16.86 -14.36 -0.30
C ALA A 76 -16.88 -14.53 1.23
N GLU A 77 -16.55 -13.50 1.98
CA GLU A 77 -16.54 -13.55 3.44
C GLU A 77 -17.98 -13.54 3.97
N SER A 78 -18.30 -14.49 4.85
CA SER A 78 -19.63 -14.59 5.47
C SER A 78 -19.85 -13.56 6.59
N ARG A 79 -18.81 -12.82 6.99
CA ARG A 79 -18.85 -11.84 8.08
C ARG A 79 -18.89 -10.42 7.52
N SER A 80 -19.68 -9.56 8.15
CA SER A 80 -19.70 -8.13 7.83
C SER A 80 -18.39 -7.45 8.23
N ALA A 81 -18.07 -6.33 7.56
CA ALA A 81 -16.92 -5.50 7.92
C ALA A 81 -16.92 -5.11 9.41
N ARG A 82 -18.10 -4.81 9.97
CA ARG A 82 -18.25 -4.47 11.39
C ARG A 82 -17.86 -5.61 12.32
N GLU A 83 -18.26 -6.85 12.00
CA GLU A 83 -17.93 -8.02 12.80
C GLU A 83 -16.44 -8.34 12.73
N LEU A 84 -15.83 -8.26 11.55
CA LEU A 84 -14.39 -8.44 11.39
C LEU A 84 -13.61 -7.37 12.16
N LEU A 85 -14.06 -6.13 12.09
CA LEU A 85 -13.42 -5.02 12.79
C LEU A 85 -13.51 -5.16 14.32
N GLN A 86 -14.60 -5.74 14.83
CA GLN A 86 -14.73 -6.10 16.24
C GLN A 86 -13.75 -7.22 16.63
N ILE A 87 -13.65 -8.28 15.81
CA ILE A 87 -12.68 -9.38 16.00
C ILE A 87 -11.25 -8.82 16.02
N TYR A 88 -10.90 -7.96 15.07
CA TYR A 88 -9.58 -7.35 15.01
C TYR A 88 -9.30 -6.49 16.22
N PHE A 89 -10.30 -5.80 16.77
CA PHE A 89 -10.12 -5.01 17.98
C PHE A 89 -9.81 -5.88 19.19
N GLU A 90 -10.49 -7.00 19.35
CA GLU A 90 -10.22 -7.97 20.43
C GLU A 90 -8.81 -8.56 20.30
N GLU A 91 -8.41 -8.98 19.09
CA GLU A 91 -7.06 -9.52 18.86
C GLU A 91 -5.96 -8.45 19.01
N TYR A 92 -6.22 -7.21 18.57
CA TYR A 92 -5.34 -6.06 18.81
C TYR A 92 -5.17 -5.83 20.31
N LEU A 93 -6.28 -5.83 21.07
CA LEU A 93 -6.24 -5.69 22.52
C LEU A 93 -5.38 -6.80 23.11
N ASP A 94 -5.56 -8.06 22.74
CA ASP A 94 -4.77 -9.21 23.23
C ASP A 94 -3.28 -9.14 22.87
N GLY A 95 -2.94 -8.51 21.73
CA GLY A 95 -1.57 -8.28 21.29
C GLY A 95 -0.81 -7.19 22.04
N LEU A 96 -1.47 -6.34 22.83
CA LEU A 96 -0.80 -5.23 23.53
C LEU A 96 0.15 -5.75 24.63
N PRO A 97 1.33 -5.15 24.84
CA PRO A 97 2.31 -5.64 25.81
C PRO A 97 1.98 -5.28 27.26
N HIS A 98 1.18 -4.23 27.49
CA HIS A 98 0.93 -3.68 28.82
C HIS A 98 -0.55 -3.72 29.19
N GLU A 99 -0.86 -4.28 30.36
CA GLU A 99 -2.24 -4.44 30.85
C GLU A 99 -2.96 -3.09 31.04
N GLY A 100 -2.25 -2.07 31.56
CA GLY A 100 -2.82 -0.73 31.74
C GLY A 100 -3.23 -0.08 30.41
N LEU A 101 -2.40 -0.22 29.37
CA LEU A 101 -2.71 0.24 28.03
C LEU A 101 -3.91 -0.53 27.45
N ARG A 102 -3.93 -1.85 27.62
CA ARG A 102 -5.03 -2.71 27.18
C ARG A 102 -6.36 -2.30 27.80
N ARG A 103 -6.39 -2.08 29.12
CA ARG A 103 -7.60 -1.61 29.83
C ARG A 103 -8.03 -0.23 29.35
N ALA A 104 -7.09 0.68 29.11
CA ALA A 104 -7.39 2.04 28.62
C ALA A 104 -7.96 2.04 27.19
N GLU A 105 -7.40 1.24 26.29
CA GLU A 105 -7.92 1.04 24.92
C GLU A 105 -9.28 0.34 24.96
N GLN A 106 -9.43 -0.71 25.75
CA GLN A 106 -10.70 -1.44 25.92
C GLN A 106 -11.82 -0.53 26.45
N ALA A 107 -11.53 0.31 27.46
CA ALA A 107 -12.50 1.27 27.99
C ALA A 107 -12.89 2.35 26.97
N GLY A 108 -12.00 2.67 26.03
CA GLY A 108 -12.29 3.58 24.92
C GLY A 108 -13.20 2.96 23.85
N GLY A 109 -13.20 1.62 23.73
CA GLY A 109 -14.02 0.87 22.81
C GLY A 109 -13.64 1.06 21.33
N LEU A 110 -14.33 0.31 20.47
CA LEU A 110 -14.03 0.25 19.05
C LEU A 110 -14.15 1.61 18.34
N ASP A 111 -15.10 2.46 18.72
CA ASP A 111 -15.31 3.77 18.10
C ASP A 111 -14.14 4.73 18.30
N LYS A 112 -13.46 4.64 19.44
CA LYS A 112 -12.21 5.36 19.68
C LYS A 112 -11.05 4.68 18.97
N ALA A 113 -10.95 3.36 19.03
CA ALA A 113 -9.87 2.59 18.44
C ALA A 113 -9.79 2.77 16.91
N LYS A 114 -10.92 2.78 16.20
CA LYS A 114 -10.96 3.05 14.74
C LYS A 114 -10.34 4.39 14.33
N LYS A 115 -10.25 5.33 15.26
CA LYS A 115 -9.62 6.64 15.06
C LYS A 115 -8.17 6.66 15.55
N SER A 116 -7.71 5.66 16.30
CA SER A 116 -6.35 5.59 16.82
C SER A 116 -5.38 5.01 15.78
N PHE A 117 -4.18 5.58 15.73
CA PHE A 117 -3.13 5.15 14.81
C PHE A 117 -2.76 3.65 14.95
N PRO A 118 -2.51 3.12 16.17
CA PRO A 118 -2.05 1.75 16.32
C PRO A 118 -3.06 0.72 15.82
N PHE A 119 -4.35 0.94 16.06
CA PHE A 119 -5.39 0.01 15.65
C PHE A 119 -5.67 0.07 14.15
N ARG A 120 -5.72 1.27 13.56
CA ARG A 120 -5.82 1.41 12.09
C ARG A 120 -4.68 0.68 11.39
N ARG A 121 -3.45 0.89 11.85
CA ARG A 121 -2.27 0.21 11.31
C ARG A 121 -2.41 -1.32 11.38
N TYR A 122 -2.85 -1.84 12.53
CA TYR A 122 -3.08 -3.27 12.72
C TYR A 122 -4.08 -3.86 11.71
N VAL A 123 -5.22 -3.19 11.49
CA VAL A 123 -6.22 -3.64 10.51
C VAL A 123 -5.65 -3.62 9.09
N LEU A 124 -4.89 -2.58 8.73
CA LEU A 124 -4.28 -2.47 7.40
C LEU A 124 -3.26 -3.58 7.13
N GLU A 125 -2.40 -3.88 8.11
CA GLU A 125 -1.40 -4.95 7.99
C GLU A 125 -2.04 -6.33 7.76
N ARG A 126 -3.24 -6.57 8.31
CA ARG A 126 -3.95 -7.85 8.10
C ARG A 126 -4.54 -8.04 6.72
N HIS A 127 -4.81 -6.94 6.03
CA HIS A 127 -5.32 -6.92 4.67
C HIS A 127 -4.24 -6.49 3.67
N ASP A 128 -2.99 -6.40 4.11
CA ASP A 128 -1.87 -6.14 3.23
C ASP A 128 -1.60 -7.41 2.42
N ILE A 129 -1.94 -7.36 1.13
CA ILE A 129 -1.63 -8.42 0.17
C ILE A 129 -0.11 -8.56 -0.06
N GLY A 130 0.69 -7.60 0.41
CA GLY A 130 2.13 -7.55 0.24
C GLY A 130 2.52 -6.92 -1.10
N MET A 131 3.76 -6.40 -1.15
CA MET A 131 4.27 -5.66 -2.31
C MET A 131 4.29 -6.52 -3.57
N ASP A 132 4.71 -7.78 -3.45
CA ASP A 132 4.85 -8.67 -4.60
C ASP A 132 3.51 -8.94 -5.29
N GLU A 133 2.51 -9.39 -4.52
CA GLU A 133 1.15 -9.62 -5.01
C GLU A 133 0.51 -8.33 -5.54
N PHE A 134 0.74 -7.20 -4.85
CA PHE A 134 0.28 -5.90 -5.33
C PHE A 134 0.87 -5.55 -6.71
N LEU A 135 2.18 -5.71 -6.89
CA LEU A 135 2.83 -5.44 -8.16
C LEU A 135 2.34 -6.40 -9.25
N ARG A 136 2.16 -7.69 -8.94
CA ARG A 136 1.61 -8.69 -9.84
C ARG A 136 0.21 -8.30 -10.37
N MET A 137 -0.62 -7.68 -9.52
CA MET A 137 -1.97 -7.25 -9.88
C MET A 137 -2.01 -5.92 -10.65
N ASN A 138 -1.03 -5.03 -10.46
CA ASN A 138 -1.06 -3.65 -10.97
C ASN A 138 -0.11 -3.38 -12.15
N LEU A 139 0.80 -4.30 -12.44
CA LEU A 139 1.69 -4.25 -13.60
C LEU A 139 1.21 -5.16 -14.73
N SER A 140 1.69 -4.90 -15.94
CA SER A 140 1.57 -5.89 -17.03
C SER A 140 2.45 -7.11 -16.71
N ALA A 141 2.13 -8.26 -17.32
CA ALA A 141 2.93 -9.47 -17.15
C ALA A 141 4.42 -9.25 -17.52
N GLU A 142 4.69 -8.46 -18.56
CA GLU A 142 6.06 -8.12 -18.99
C GLU A 142 6.78 -7.24 -17.97
N ASP A 143 6.14 -6.19 -17.46
CA ASP A 143 6.75 -5.28 -16.47
C ASP A 143 6.96 -6.00 -15.13
N TYR A 144 6.04 -6.89 -14.72
CA TYR A 144 6.19 -7.71 -13.51
C TYR A 144 7.32 -8.74 -13.65
N THR A 145 7.41 -9.42 -14.80
CA THR A 145 8.52 -10.35 -15.09
C THR A 145 9.87 -9.62 -15.05
N PHE A 146 9.93 -8.42 -15.63
CA PHE A 146 11.13 -7.58 -15.58
C PHE A 146 11.49 -7.16 -14.15
N TYR A 147 10.50 -6.80 -13.33
CA TYR A 147 10.69 -6.49 -11.92
C TYR A 147 11.30 -7.68 -11.16
N LEU A 148 10.74 -8.89 -11.33
CA LEU A 148 11.26 -10.12 -10.70
C LEU A 148 12.71 -10.43 -11.11
N ALA A 149 13.02 -10.28 -12.41
CA ALA A 149 14.38 -10.49 -12.92
C ALA A 149 15.38 -9.45 -12.35
N SER A 150 14.91 -8.24 -12.06
CA SER A 150 15.73 -7.17 -11.48
C SER A 150 15.89 -7.29 -9.95
N SER A 151 14.94 -7.93 -9.26
CA SER A 151 14.92 -8.06 -7.80
C SER A 151 15.64 -9.31 -7.26
N ASN A 152 15.89 -10.32 -8.09
CA ASN A 152 16.63 -11.54 -7.72
C ASN A 152 18.01 -11.59 -8.39
N PRO A 153 19.06 -11.02 -7.77
CA PRO A 153 20.44 -11.19 -8.24
C PRO A 153 20.99 -12.53 -7.74
N THR A 154 20.48 -13.65 -8.25
CA THR A 154 21.11 -14.99 -8.17
C THR A 154 20.51 -15.78 -9.32
N THR A 155 21.20 -16.04 -10.42
CA THR A 155 22.58 -16.53 -10.58
C THR A 155 23.13 -16.07 -11.94
N GLU A 156 24.06 -15.13 -11.95
CA GLU A 156 25.10 -15.03 -13.00
C GLU A 156 26.18 -14.08 -12.49
N GLY A 157 26.86 -14.55 -11.45
CA GLY A 157 28.07 -13.93 -10.92
C GLY A 157 29.19 -14.96 -10.93
N HIS A 158 30.09 -14.82 -11.90
CA HIS A 158 31.51 -15.15 -11.78
C HIS A 158 31.88 -16.65 -11.68
N GLU A 159 32.32 -17.23 -12.80
CA GLU A 159 33.44 -18.18 -12.71
C GLU A 159 34.76 -17.39 -12.81
N PRO A 160 35.69 -17.58 -11.85
CA PRO A 160 37.05 -17.08 -11.96
C PRO A 160 37.91 -18.06 -12.78
N ASP A 161 38.80 -17.48 -13.59
CA ASP A 161 40.07 -18.01 -14.10
C ASP A 161 40.08 -19.35 -14.87
N GLN A 162 40.31 -19.27 -16.18
CA GLN A 162 41.41 -19.96 -16.89
C GLN A 162 41.86 -19.14 -18.10
#